data_AF-A0A166VT66-F1
#
_entry.id   AF-A0A166VT66-F1
#
_cell.length_a   1.000
_cell.length_b   1.000
_cell.length_c   1.000
_cell.angle_alpha   90.00
_cell.angle_beta   90.00
_cell.angle_gamma   90.00
#
_symmetry.space_group_name_H-M   'P 1'
#
loop_
_entity.id
_entity.type
_entity.pdbx_description
1 polymer ?
#
loop_
_entity_poly.entity_id
_entity_poly.type
_entity_poly.pdbx_seq_one_letter_code
_entity_poly.pdbx_strand_id
1 'polypeptide(L)'
;YLQEWEERGWIGVANSNEFKVLVAKLRARGAPTRFKWVKGHTGDEGNEAADKLAGEGARKETYDIIDLQIEKKFNLTGAQLSTLTQKIAYQGIRDTKTNPGLTRGATRRLDMTRHAVKALNGRYPTNQALWKSVHHPDFQKQIRIFFWTMMHNAHKVGDYWITKATDKEHWAKCHLCGEEDSMDHILTECDSPEVNTIWPLAEKLWRKKMPNWPEIRNTASILACGLAEYKTEDGKKLTGSNRLYRIIISESAYLIWKIRCKRLLESKPDDPIITER
;
A
#
# COMPACT_ATOMS: atom_id res chain seq x y z
N TYR A 1 -7.40 -18.58 25.45
CA TYR A 1 -7.89 -17.76 24.32
C TYR A 1 -8.99 -16.79 24.72
N LEU A 2 -10.10 -17.21 25.35
CA LEU A 2 -11.21 -16.30 25.68
C LEU A 2 -10.77 -15.08 26.50
N GLN A 3 -10.05 -15.30 27.60
CA GLN A 3 -9.56 -14.20 28.45
C GLN A 3 -8.73 -13.20 27.64
N GLU A 4 -7.75 -13.67 26.87
CA GLU A 4 -6.92 -12.82 26.00
C GLU A 4 -7.77 -12.01 25.00
N TRP A 5 -8.82 -12.61 24.43
CA TRP A 5 -9.74 -11.92 23.51
C TRP A 5 -10.54 -10.81 24.19
N GLU A 6 -11.01 -11.05 25.41
CA GLU A 6 -11.72 -10.05 26.21
C GLU A 6 -10.76 -8.92 26.64
N GLU A 7 -9.55 -9.26 27.08
CA GLU A 7 -8.52 -8.30 27.48
C GLU A 7 -8.12 -7.37 26.34
N ARG A 8 -7.97 -7.88 25.11
CA ARG A 8 -7.71 -7.04 23.92
C ARG A 8 -8.96 -6.38 23.33
N GLY A 9 -10.09 -6.45 24.01
CA GLY A 9 -11.36 -5.84 23.58
C GLY A 9 -11.90 -6.39 22.26
N TRP A 10 -11.62 -7.66 21.96
CA TRP A 10 -12.03 -8.35 20.73
C TRP A 10 -11.46 -7.79 19.43
N ILE A 11 -10.46 -6.90 19.50
CA ILE A 11 -9.82 -6.28 18.33
C ILE A 11 -9.15 -7.36 17.48
N GLY A 12 -9.45 -7.42 16.18
CA GLY A 12 -8.86 -8.41 15.27
C GLY A 12 -9.29 -9.86 15.50
N VAL A 13 -10.36 -10.11 16.26
CA VAL A 13 -10.93 -11.44 16.47
C VAL A 13 -12.02 -11.69 15.43
N ALA A 14 -11.86 -12.73 14.62
CA ALA A 14 -12.88 -13.18 13.68
C ALA A 14 -14.14 -13.66 14.43
N ASN A 15 -15.33 -13.36 13.87
CA ASN A 15 -16.61 -13.72 14.47
C ASN A 15 -16.80 -13.23 15.92
N SER A 16 -16.21 -12.06 16.23
CA SER A 16 -16.21 -11.52 17.60
C SER A 16 -17.60 -11.21 18.13
N ASN A 17 -18.56 -10.86 17.28
CA ASN A 17 -19.93 -10.60 17.70
C ASN A 17 -20.61 -11.88 18.21
N GLU A 18 -20.49 -12.97 17.46
CA GLU A 18 -21.03 -14.28 17.82
C GLU A 18 -20.40 -14.81 19.10
N PHE A 19 -19.08 -14.69 19.25
CA PHE A 19 -18.40 -15.10 20.48
C PHE A 19 -18.80 -14.27 21.70
N LYS A 20 -18.96 -12.94 21.57
CA LYS A 20 -19.43 -12.09 22.67
C LYS A 20 -20.82 -12.53 23.16
N VAL A 21 -21.73 -12.83 22.24
CA VAL A 21 -23.08 -13.31 22.56
C VAL A 21 -23.01 -14.68 23.24
N LEU A 22 -22.22 -15.61 22.70
CA LEU A 22 -22.04 -16.93 23.29
C LEU A 22 -21.52 -16.84 24.73
N VAL A 23 -20.49 -16.03 24.96
CA VAL A 23 -19.89 -15.83 26.29
C VAL A 23 -20.89 -15.21 27.26
N ALA A 24 -21.65 -14.21 26.83
CA ALA A 24 -22.70 -13.61 27.63
C ALA A 24 -23.79 -14.63 28.01
N LYS A 25 -24.27 -15.42 27.04
CA LYS A 25 -25.25 -16.49 27.27
C LYS A 25 -24.72 -17.57 28.21
N LEU A 26 -23.45 -17.94 28.11
CA LEU A 26 -22.82 -18.91 29.02
C LEU A 26 -22.73 -18.37 30.47
N ARG A 27 -22.37 -17.09 30.64
CA ARG A 27 -22.31 -16.43 31.96
C ARG A 27 -23.67 -16.20 32.59
N ALA A 28 -24.72 -16.04 31.78
CA ALA A 28 -26.09 -15.93 32.26
C ALA A 28 -26.65 -17.23 32.85
N ARG A 29 -26.04 -18.39 32.56
CA ARG A 29 -26.50 -19.69 33.10
C ARG A 29 -26.20 -19.76 34.59
N GLY A 30 -27.21 -20.13 35.39
CA GLY A 30 -27.06 -20.32 36.84
C GLY A 30 -26.31 -21.60 37.24
N ALA A 31 -26.14 -22.56 36.32
CA ALA A 31 -25.49 -23.84 36.59
C ALA A 31 -24.10 -23.93 35.94
N PRO A 32 -23.13 -24.63 36.58
CA PRO A 32 -21.82 -24.89 35.98
C PRO A 32 -21.95 -25.56 34.60
N THR A 33 -21.28 -24.98 33.60
CA THR A 33 -21.25 -25.52 32.24
C THR A 33 -19.87 -26.11 31.97
N ARG A 34 -19.82 -27.38 31.54
CA ARG A 34 -18.58 -28.09 31.19
C ARG A 34 -18.61 -28.42 29.70
N PHE A 35 -17.50 -28.17 29.02
CA PHE A 35 -17.34 -28.56 27.62
C PHE A 35 -16.66 -29.92 27.55
N LYS A 36 -17.27 -30.85 26.81
CA LYS A 36 -16.68 -32.13 26.45
C LYS A 36 -16.48 -32.13 24.93
N TRP A 37 -15.22 -32.23 24.51
CA TRP A 37 -14.94 -32.46 23.09
C TRP A 37 -15.20 -33.94 22.77
N VAL A 38 -15.95 -34.18 21.71
CA VAL A 38 -16.23 -35.51 21.17
C VAL A 38 -15.79 -35.55 19.71
N LYS A 39 -15.27 -36.69 19.27
CA LYS A 39 -14.81 -36.88 17.90
C LYS A 39 -16.03 -37.13 17.00
N GLY A 40 -16.09 -36.44 15.86
CA GLY A 40 -17.17 -36.65 14.88
C GLY A 40 -17.20 -38.09 14.36
N HIS A 41 -18.41 -38.57 14.03
CA HIS A 41 -18.68 -39.90 13.46
C HIS A 41 -18.15 -41.08 14.30
N THR A 42 -18.27 -40.98 15.63
CA THR A 42 -17.88 -42.05 16.56
C THR A 42 -19.05 -42.78 17.20
N GLY A 43 -20.28 -42.63 16.69
CA GLY A 43 -21.46 -43.31 17.23
C GLY A 43 -22.11 -42.63 18.44
N ASP A 44 -21.72 -41.40 18.77
CA ASP A 44 -22.40 -40.62 19.82
C ASP A 44 -23.73 -40.09 19.28
N GLU A 45 -24.83 -40.68 19.78
CA GLU A 45 -26.20 -40.41 19.28
C GLU A 45 -26.54 -38.91 19.29
N GLY A 46 -26.15 -38.19 20.34
CA GLY A 46 -26.42 -36.76 20.48
C GLY A 46 -25.66 -35.91 19.47
N ASN A 47 -24.37 -36.22 19.26
CA ASN A 47 -23.55 -35.56 18.26
C ASN A 47 -24.04 -35.85 16.82
N GLU A 48 -24.42 -37.09 16.52
CA GLU A 48 -24.93 -37.47 15.19
C GLU A 48 -26.29 -36.82 14.88
N ALA A 49 -27.18 -36.75 15.86
CA ALA A 49 -28.44 -36.02 15.72
C ALA A 49 -28.19 -34.51 15.48
N ALA A 50 -27.25 -33.90 16.21
CA ALA A 50 -26.89 -32.50 16.02
C ALA A 50 -26.28 -32.24 14.63
N ASP A 51 -25.43 -33.12 14.13
CA ASP A 51 -24.84 -33.03 12.78
C ASP A 51 -25.92 -33.11 11.68
N LYS A 52 -26.88 -34.04 11.83
CA LYS A 52 -28.03 -34.16 10.92
C LYS A 52 -28.85 -32.85 10.90
N LEU A 53 -29.18 -32.30 12.07
CA LEU A 53 -29.93 -31.05 12.19
C LEU A 53 -29.15 -29.86 11.59
N ALA A 54 -27.84 -29.81 11.78
CA ALA A 54 -26.99 -28.78 11.16
C ALA A 54 -27.00 -28.89 9.62
N GLY A 55 -26.95 -30.11 9.08
CA GLY A 55 -27.06 -30.37 7.63
C GLY A 55 -28.43 -30.03 7.05
N GLU A 56 -29.52 -30.27 7.79
CA GLU A 56 -30.86 -29.80 7.44
C GLU A 56 -30.93 -28.27 7.42
N GLY A 57 -30.39 -27.61 8.44
CA GLY A 57 -30.30 -26.14 8.51
C GLY A 57 -29.52 -25.53 7.35
N ALA A 58 -28.38 -26.12 6.97
CA ALA A 58 -27.56 -25.66 5.86
C ALA A 58 -28.24 -25.74 4.48
N ARG A 59 -29.27 -26.59 4.34
CA ARG A 59 -30.04 -26.77 3.10
C ARG A 59 -31.32 -25.93 3.03
N LYS A 60 -31.64 -25.16 4.08
CA LYS A 60 -32.80 -24.27 4.04
C LYS A 60 -32.59 -23.18 2.99
N GLU A 61 -33.63 -22.86 2.22
CA GLU A 61 -33.61 -21.74 1.27
C GLU A 61 -33.54 -20.38 1.99
N THR A 62 -34.16 -20.30 3.16
CA THR A 62 -34.14 -19.13 4.04
C THR A 62 -33.36 -19.43 5.31
N TYR A 63 -32.45 -18.52 5.69
CA TYR A 63 -31.65 -18.68 6.90
C TYR A 63 -32.42 -18.28 8.14
N ASP A 64 -32.13 -18.95 9.25
CA ASP A 64 -32.69 -18.57 10.55
C ASP A 64 -32.00 -17.29 11.06
N ILE A 65 -32.79 -16.37 11.64
CA ILE A 65 -32.26 -15.15 12.24
C ILE A 65 -31.79 -15.47 13.66
N ILE A 66 -30.49 -15.36 13.89
CA ILE A 66 -29.89 -15.57 15.22
C ILE A 66 -29.94 -14.26 16.00
N ASP A 67 -30.50 -14.30 17.22
CA ASP A 67 -30.44 -13.17 18.13
C ASP A 67 -29.02 -12.99 18.69
N LEU A 68 -28.40 -11.89 18.26
CA LEU A 68 -27.06 -11.45 18.65
C LEU A 68 -27.09 -10.31 19.70
N GLN A 69 -28.21 -10.08 20.37
CA GLN A 69 -28.25 -9.17 21.50
C GLN A 69 -27.41 -9.70 22.67
N ILE A 70 -26.60 -8.80 23.25
CA ILE A 70 -25.73 -9.11 24.38
C ILE A 70 -26.32 -8.44 25.63
N GLU A 71 -26.61 -9.24 26.65
CA GLU A 71 -27.01 -8.72 27.95
C GLU A 71 -25.93 -7.77 28.52
N LYS A 72 -26.31 -6.53 28.81
CA LYS A 72 -25.39 -5.46 29.25
C LYS A 72 -24.53 -5.88 30.45
N LYS A 73 -25.09 -6.66 31.38
CA LYS A 73 -24.39 -7.17 32.57
C LYS A 73 -23.15 -8.02 32.24
N PHE A 74 -23.17 -8.72 31.10
CA PHE A 74 -22.09 -9.61 30.66
C PHE A 74 -21.31 -9.07 29.46
N ASN A 75 -21.62 -7.85 29.01
CA ASN A 75 -20.97 -7.22 27.88
C ASN A 75 -19.73 -6.43 28.34
N LEU A 76 -18.56 -7.07 28.31
CA LEU A 76 -17.29 -6.37 28.50
C LEU A 76 -16.98 -5.50 27.28
N THR A 77 -16.79 -4.21 27.50
CA THR A 77 -16.50 -3.23 26.45
C THR A 77 -15.10 -2.66 26.58
N GLY A 78 -14.52 -2.30 25.43
CA GLY A 78 -13.17 -1.74 25.35
C GLY A 78 -12.06 -2.79 25.48
N ALA A 79 -10.83 -2.36 25.22
CA ALA A 79 -9.63 -3.14 25.47
C ALA A 79 -8.99 -2.69 26.79
N GLN A 80 -8.49 -3.63 27.58
CA GLN A 80 -7.84 -3.38 28.85
C GLN A 80 -6.49 -2.69 28.63
N LEU A 81 -6.30 -1.52 29.24
CA LEU A 81 -5.10 -0.70 29.03
C LEU A 81 -3.79 -1.39 29.47
N SER A 82 -3.82 -2.21 30.52
CA SER A 82 -2.62 -2.89 31.04
C SER A 82 -2.07 -3.97 30.10
N THR A 83 -2.90 -4.51 29.21
CA THR A 83 -2.50 -5.55 28.23
C THR A 83 -2.47 -5.02 26.80
N LEU A 84 -2.92 -3.78 26.59
CA LEU A 84 -2.98 -3.14 25.28
C LEU A 84 -1.58 -2.79 24.78
N THR A 85 -1.26 -3.26 23.57
CA THR A 85 -0.06 -2.84 22.85
C THR A 85 -0.40 -1.78 21.81
N GLN A 86 0.58 -0.94 21.42
CA GLN A 86 0.40 0.02 20.34
C GLN A 86 -0.11 -0.64 19.04
N LYS A 87 0.36 -1.86 18.74
CA LYS A 87 -0.09 -2.65 17.59
C LYS A 87 -1.59 -2.95 17.65
N ILE A 88 -2.08 -3.44 18.80
CA ILE A 88 -3.50 -3.75 19.00
C ILE A 88 -4.34 -2.47 18.99
N ALA A 89 -3.90 -1.42 19.68
CA ALA A 89 -4.59 -0.13 19.68
C ALA A 89 -4.72 0.45 18.26
N TYR A 90 -3.63 0.42 17.50
CA TYR A 90 -3.63 0.87 16.10
C TYR A 90 -4.55 0.03 15.22
N GLN A 91 -4.54 -1.30 15.38
CA GLN A 91 -5.48 -2.18 14.69
C GLN A 91 -6.94 -1.82 15.03
N GLY A 92 -7.28 -1.63 16.32
CA GLY A 92 -8.62 -1.24 16.73
C GLY A 92 -9.08 0.09 16.16
N ILE A 93 -8.20 1.11 16.12
CA ILE A 93 -8.50 2.40 15.47
C ILE A 93 -8.70 2.23 13.96
N ARG A 94 -7.96 1.31 13.33
CA ARG A 94 -8.13 1.05 11.89
C ARG A 94 -9.43 0.31 11.59
N ASP A 95 -9.80 -0.65 12.44
CA ASP A 95 -11.03 -1.44 12.29
C ASP A 95 -12.28 -0.57 12.48
N THR A 96 -12.20 0.50 13.30
CA THR A 96 -13.31 1.47 13.47
C THR A 96 -13.39 2.51 12.36
N LYS A 97 -12.28 2.80 11.67
CA LYS A 97 -12.29 3.74 10.55
C LYS A 97 -12.83 3.05 9.31
N THR A 98 -13.89 3.63 8.73
CA THR A 98 -14.29 3.29 7.37
C THR A 98 -13.11 3.52 6.43
N ASN A 99 -12.78 2.53 5.60
CA ASN A 99 -11.72 2.69 4.62
C ASN A 99 -12.18 3.76 3.62
N PRO A 100 -11.55 4.95 3.59
CA PRO A 100 -12.03 6.06 2.75
C PRO A 100 -11.82 5.79 1.24
N GLY A 101 -11.32 4.61 0.87
CA GLY A 101 -10.91 4.28 -0.48
C GLY A 101 -9.61 4.98 -0.86
N LEU A 102 -9.21 4.80 -2.12
CA LEU A 102 -8.05 5.49 -2.68
C LEU A 102 -8.44 6.91 -3.08
N THR A 103 -7.53 7.86 -2.87
CA THR A 103 -7.72 9.24 -3.37
C THR A 103 -7.78 9.24 -4.91
N ARG A 104 -8.40 10.26 -5.50
CA ARG A 104 -8.45 10.41 -6.97
C ARG A 104 -7.05 10.41 -7.60
N GLY A 105 -6.10 11.10 -6.97
CA GLY A 105 -4.69 11.15 -7.40
C GLY A 105 -4.02 9.78 -7.39
N ALA A 106 -4.18 9.01 -6.30
CA ALA A 106 -3.65 7.66 -6.19
C ALA A 106 -4.27 6.71 -7.23
N THR A 107 -5.58 6.81 -7.46
CA THR A 107 -6.30 6.01 -8.46
C THR A 107 -5.76 6.28 -9.87
N ARG A 108 -5.60 7.55 -10.25
CA ARG A 108 -5.02 7.94 -11.55
C ARG A 108 -3.60 7.41 -11.71
N ARG A 109 -2.74 7.60 -10.71
CA ARG A 109 -1.34 7.17 -10.77
C ARG A 109 -1.20 5.65 -10.83
N LEU A 110 -2.03 4.91 -10.09
CA LEU A 110 -2.10 3.44 -10.19
C LEU A 110 -2.50 2.99 -11.59
N ASP A 111 -3.49 3.63 -12.21
CA ASP A 111 -3.94 3.27 -13.54
C ASP A 111 -2.87 3.52 -14.60
N MET A 112 -2.26 4.71 -14.59
CA MET A 112 -1.12 5.03 -15.46
C MET A 112 0.04 4.02 -15.27
N THR A 113 0.36 3.67 -14.02
CA THR A 113 1.42 2.69 -13.73
C THR A 113 1.03 1.30 -14.22
N ARG A 114 -0.24 0.91 -14.11
CA ARG A 114 -0.75 -0.36 -14.64
C ARG A 114 -0.54 -0.45 -16.16
N HIS A 115 -0.80 0.64 -16.88
CA HIS A 115 -0.55 0.74 -18.31
C HIS A 115 0.95 0.72 -18.66
N ALA A 116 1.78 1.43 -17.90
CA ALA A 116 3.23 1.40 -18.08
C ALA A 116 3.82 -0.01 -17.86
N VAL A 117 3.35 -0.74 -16.83
CA VAL A 117 3.77 -2.13 -16.60
C VAL A 117 3.30 -3.05 -17.73
N LYS A 118 2.11 -2.83 -18.30
CA LYS A 118 1.67 -3.59 -19.47
C LYS A 118 2.55 -3.32 -20.69
N ALA A 119 2.94 -2.07 -20.94
CA ALA A 119 3.87 -1.75 -22.02
C ALA A 119 5.23 -2.44 -21.82
N LEU A 120 5.69 -2.53 -20.56
CA LEU A 120 6.98 -3.16 -20.21
C LEU A 120 6.96 -4.70 -20.27
N ASN A 121 5.89 -5.33 -19.78
CA ASN A 121 5.83 -6.78 -19.52
C ASN A 121 4.78 -7.52 -20.35
N GLY A 122 3.96 -6.82 -21.14
CA GLY A 122 2.85 -7.38 -21.92
C GLY A 122 1.57 -7.69 -21.12
N ARG A 123 1.54 -7.49 -19.80
CA ARG A 123 0.40 -7.85 -18.94
C ARG A 123 0.05 -6.79 -17.90
N TYR A 124 -1.23 -6.67 -17.59
CA TYR A 124 -1.70 -5.78 -16.52
C TYR A 124 -1.45 -6.39 -15.14
N PRO A 125 -0.81 -5.65 -14.22
CA PRO A 125 -0.69 -6.06 -12.83
C PRO A 125 -1.96 -5.76 -12.02
N THR A 126 -2.14 -6.47 -10.90
CA THR A 126 -3.16 -6.12 -9.90
C THR A 126 -2.70 -4.92 -9.06
N ASN A 127 -3.64 -4.21 -8.43
CA ASN A 127 -3.31 -3.13 -7.48
C ASN A 127 -2.41 -3.64 -6.35
N GLN A 128 -2.67 -4.86 -5.86
CA GLN A 128 -1.86 -5.46 -4.81
C GLN A 128 -0.41 -5.69 -5.28
N ALA A 129 -0.21 -6.10 -6.53
CA ALA A 129 1.14 -6.27 -7.09
C ALA A 129 1.87 -4.93 -7.22
N LEU A 130 1.19 -3.87 -7.66
CA LEU A 130 1.75 -2.51 -7.73
C LEU A 130 2.15 -1.98 -6.34
N TRP A 131 1.30 -2.12 -5.34
CA TRP A 131 1.64 -1.67 -3.98
C TRP A 131 2.78 -2.49 -3.36
N LYS A 132 2.83 -3.80 -3.63
CA LYS A 132 3.97 -4.64 -3.20
C LYS A 132 5.26 -4.23 -3.90
N SER A 133 5.22 -3.88 -5.18
CA SER A 133 6.43 -3.55 -5.95
C SER A 133 7.10 -2.27 -5.48
N VAL A 134 6.34 -1.27 -5.02
CA VAL A 134 6.88 -0.04 -4.40
C VAL A 134 7.80 -0.34 -3.21
N HIS A 135 7.59 -1.48 -2.53
CA HIS A 135 8.39 -1.92 -1.40
C HIS A 135 9.42 -3.01 -1.75
N HIS A 136 9.77 -3.16 -3.03
CA HIS A 136 10.71 -4.20 -3.49
C HIS A 136 12.03 -4.16 -2.70
N PRO A 137 12.61 -5.33 -2.33
CA PRO A 137 13.83 -5.41 -1.54
C PRO A 137 15.03 -4.69 -2.15
N ASP A 138 15.12 -4.64 -3.47
CA ASP A 138 16.18 -3.93 -4.21
C ASP A 138 16.15 -2.40 -4.00
N PHE A 139 15.07 -1.83 -3.48
CA PHE A 139 14.98 -0.39 -3.21
C PHE A 139 15.45 -0.08 -1.79
N GLN A 140 16.23 0.99 -1.65
CA GLN A 140 16.56 1.57 -0.36
C GLN A 140 15.30 2.10 0.35
N LYS A 141 15.33 2.18 1.69
CA LYS A 141 14.18 2.63 2.49
C LYS A 141 13.66 4.01 2.04
N GLN A 142 14.56 4.94 1.73
CA GLN A 142 14.19 6.30 1.30
C GLN A 142 13.47 6.30 -0.04
N ILE A 143 13.92 5.46 -0.98
CA ILE A 143 13.31 5.28 -2.30
C ILE A 143 11.92 4.65 -2.17
N ARG A 144 11.74 3.65 -1.29
CA ARG A 144 10.41 3.06 -1.04
C ARG A 144 9.41 4.11 -0.53
N ILE A 145 9.85 5.01 0.35
CA ILE A 145 9.03 6.13 0.82
C ILE A 145 8.74 7.09 -0.33
N PHE A 146 9.76 7.46 -1.10
CA PHE A 146 9.63 8.33 -2.27
C PHE A 146 8.60 7.79 -3.28
N PHE A 147 8.72 6.51 -3.67
CA PHE A 147 7.81 5.84 -4.59
C PHE A 147 6.39 5.69 -4.01
N TRP A 148 6.26 5.39 -2.72
CA TRP A 148 4.95 5.32 -2.07
C TRP A 148 4.25 6.67 -2.12
N THR A 149 4.94 7.75 -1.74
CA THR A 149 4.41 9.12 -1.79
C THR A 149 4.08 9.54 -3.23
N MET A 150 4.89 9.13 -4.19
CA MET A 150 4.70 9.39 -5.62
C MET A 150 3.49 8.65 -6.19
N MET A 151 3.29 7.38 -5.80
CA MET A 151 2.10 6.59 -6.15
C MET A 151 0.82 7.23 -5.60
N HIS A 152 0.87 7.83 -4.41
CA HIS A 152 -0.26 8.56 -3.83
C HIS A 152 -0.46 9.97 -4.40
N ASN A 153 0.44 10.44 -5.26
CA ASN A 153 0.47 11.83 -5.73
C ASN A 153 0.50 12.85 -4.57
N ALA A 154 1.32 12.58 -3.56
CA ALA A 154 1.34 13.32 -2.29
C ALA A 154 2.60 14.16 -2.05
N HIS A 155 3.42 14.37 -3.09
CA HIS A 155 4.58 15.25 -3.01
C HIS A 155 4.17 16.73 -3.07
N LYS A 156 4.98 17.59 -2.46
CA LYS A 156 4.76 19.05 -2.46
C LYS A 156 5.32 19.66 -3.75
N VAL A 157 4.50 19.69 -4.79
CA VAL A 157 4.82 20.22 -6.14
C VAL A 157 3.61 20.98 -6.69
N GLY A 158 3.85 21.93 -7.59
CA GLY A 158 2.81 22.62 -8.37
C GLY A 158 1.70 23.21 -7.52
N ASP A 159 0.46 22.80 -7.81
CA ASP A 159 -0.78 23.22 -7.12
C ASP A 159 -0.72 23.15 -5.59
N TYR A 160 0.09 22.25 -5.00
CA TYR A 160 0.28 22.22 -3.55
C TYR A 160 0.76 23.57 -3.02
N TRP A 161 1.73 24.20 -3.70
CA TRP A 161 2.30 25.47 -3.26
C TRP A 161 1.32 26.62 -3.41
N ILE A 162 0.45 26.57 -4.42
CA ILE A 162 -0.61 27.57 -4.64
C ILE A 162 -1.71 27.44 -3.58
N THR A 163 -2.14 26.21 -3.29
CA THR A 163 -3.36 25.97 -2.50
C THR A 163 -3.13 25.75 -1.02
N LYS A 164 -1.91 25.36 -0.61
CA LYS A 164 -1.60 24.94 0.77
C LYS A 164 -0.50 25.73 1.45
N ALA A 165 0.25 26.58 0.73
CA ALA A 165 1.42 27.26 1.28
C ALA A 165 1.44 28.74 0.90
N THR A 166 0.88 29.59 1.77
CA THR A 166 0.97 31.04 1.68
C THR A 166 2.43 31.49 1.63
N ASP A 167 2.72 32.50 0.80
CA ASP A 167 4.04 33.11 0.57
C ASP A 167 5.07 32.21 -0.15
N LYS A 168 4.63 31.07 -0.68
CA LYS A 168 5.48 30.10 -1.42
C LYS A 168 4.90 29.71 -2.77
N GLU A 169 3.96 30.46 -3.29
CA GLU A 169 3.28 30.22 -4.55
C GLU A 169 4.26 30.24 -5.74
N HIS A 170 5.34 31.02 -5.62
CA HIS A 170 6.44 31.07 -6.59
C HIS A 170 7.21 29.73 -6.73
N TRP A 171 7.01 28.76 -5.83
CA TRP A 171 7.55 27.39 -5.95
C TRP A 171 6.65 26.45 -6.75
N ALA A 172 5.47 26.90 -7.18
CA ALA A 172 4.56 26.13 -8.02
C ALA A 172 5.06 25.99 -9.47
N LYS A 173 6.02 26.81 -9.88
CA LYS A 173 6.65 26.77 -11.20
C LYS A 173 8.12 26.42 -11.11
N CYS A 174 8.63 25.76 -12.13
CA CYS A 174 10.05 25.48 -12.26
C CYS A 174 10.82 26.79 -12.49
N HIS A 175 11.85 27.05 -11.69
CA HIS A 175 12.68 28.27 -11.82
C HIS A 175 13.62 28.26 -13.03
N LEU A 176 13.82 27.11 -13.66
CA LEU A 176 14.69 27.01 -14.84
C LEU A 176 13.94 27.30 -16.14
N CYS A 177 12.75 26.71 -16.31
CA CYS A 177 12.00 26.79 -17.57
C CYS A 177 10.64 27.47 -17.45
N GLY A 178 10.17 27.80 -16.25
CA GLY A 178 8.90 28.52 -16.01
C GLY A 178 7.62 27.68 -16.09
N GLU A 179 7.72 26.40 -16.45
CA GLU A 179 6.58 25.46 -16.52
C GLU A 179 6.01 25.11 -15.15
N GLU A 180 4.78 24.59 -15.12
CA GLU A 180 4.16 24.09 -13.88
C GLU A 180 4.98 22.93 -13.29
N ASP A 181 5.35 23.06 -12.02
CA ASP A 181 6.16 22.09 -11.33
C ASP A 181 5.33 20.84 -10.99
N SER A 182 5.57 19.74 -11.70
CA SER A 182 4.91 18.46 -11.45
C SER A 182 5.94 17.34 -11.32
N MET A 183 5.54 16.19 -10.77
CA MET A 183 6.47 15.05 -10.69
C MET A 183 6.92 14.55 -12.07
N ASP A 184 6.02 14.62 -13.06
CA ASP A 184 6.33 14.27 -14.45
C ASP A 184 7.29 15.31 -15.05
N HIS A 185 7.06 16.59 -14.78
CA HIS A 185 7.97 17.66 -15.18
C HIS A 185 9.37 17.47 -14.59
N ILE A 186 9.47 17.40 -13.26
CA ILE A 186 10.74 17.33 -12.52
C ILE A 186 11.58 16.12 -12.93
N LEU A 187 10.94 14.96 -13.10
CA LEU A 187 11.67 13.71 -13.32
C LEU A 187 11.95 13.41 -14.79
N THR A 188 11.16 13.94 -15.73
CA THR A 188 11.26 13.51 -17.14
C THR A 188 11.18 14.62 -18.18
N GLU A 189 10.42 15.70 -17.95
CA GLU A 189 10.13 16.67 -19.02
C GLU A 189 10.97 17.95 -18.91
N CYS A 190 11.55 18.24 -17.75
CA CYS A 190 12.34 19.45 -17.53
C CYS A 190 13.68 19.40 -18.24
N ASP A 191 14.10 20.52 -18.85
CA ASP A 191 15.40 20.71 -19.49
C ASP A 191 16.53 21.03 -18.48
N SER A 192 16.39 20.54 -17.25
CA SER A 192 17.35 20.82 -16.20
C SER A 192 18.64 20.01 -16.38
N PRO A 193 19.79 20.54 -15.91
CA PRO A 193 21.06 19.81 -16.01
C PRO A 193 21.00 18.42 -15.38
N GLU A 194 20.27 18.26 -14.27
CA GLU A 194 20.12 16.96 -13.61
C GLU A 194 19.36 15.94 -14.47
N VAL A 195 18.28 16.31 -15.16
CA VAL A 195 17.52 15.42 -16.05
C VAL A 195 18.38 15.06 -17.27
N ASN A 196 18.98 16.08 -17.89
CA ASN A 196 19.83 15.96 -19.09
C ASN A 196 21.16 15.26 -18.85
N THR A 197 21.58 15.08 -17.60
CA THR A 197 22.81 14.34 -17.25
C THR A 197 22.50 12.94 -16.73
N ILE A 198 21.55 12.83 -15.78
CA ILE A 198 21.34 11.58 -15.06
C ILE A 198 20.69 10.52 -15.94
N TRP A 199 19.71 10.86 -16.78
CA TRP A 199 19.09 9.87 -17.66
C TRP A 199 20.04 9.35 -18.74
N PRO A 200 20.83 10.20 -19.44
CA PRO A 200 21.85 9.69 -20.35
C PRO A 200 22.91 8.81 -19.68
N LEU A 201 23.31 9.12 -18.45
CA LEU A 201 24.22 8.25 -17.69
C LEU A 201 23.57 6.91 -17.32
N ALA A 202 22.30 6.93 -16.91
CA ALA A 202 21.50 5.74 -16.62
C ALA A 202 21.36 4.85 -17.86
N GLU A 203 21.05 5.44 -19.00
CA GLU A 203 20.97 4.78 -20.29
C GLU A 203 22.31 4.17 -20.71
N LYS A 204 23.40 4.94 -20.61
CA LYS A 204 24.76 4.47 -20.90
C LYS A 204 25.13 3.26 -20.05
N LEU A 205 24.76 3.24 -18.77
CA LEU A 205 24.99 2.11 -17.87
C LEU A 205 24.14 0.90 -18.25
N TRP A 206 22.86 1.11 -18.58
CA TRP A 206 21.96 0.04 -19.00
C TRP A 206 22.40 -0.63 -20.31
N ARG A 207 22.85 0.17 -21.28
CA ARG A 207 23.31 -0.30 -22.59
C ARG A 207 24.54 -1.20 -22.53
N LYS A 208 25.30 -1.17 -21.42
CA LYS A 208 26.35 -2.17 -21.17
C LYS A 208 25.82 -3.58 -20.95
N LYS A 209 24.54 -3.73 -20.56
CA LYS A 209 23.94 -5.02 -20.23
C LYS A 209 22.83 -5.44 -21.18
N MET A 210 22.06 -4.50 -21.71
CA MET A 210 20.89 -4.77 -22.53
C MET A 210 20.87 -3.83 -23.74
N PRO A 211 20.45 -4.28 -24.93
CA PRO A 211 20.56 -3.49 -26.15
C PRO A 211 19.58 -2.30 -26.19
N ASN A 212 18.37 -2.48 -25.65
CA ASN A 212 17.28 -1.52 -25.80
C ASN A 212 17.04 -0.78 -24.48
N TRP A 213 17.13 0.55 -24.53
CA TRP A 213 16.71 1.41 -23.43
C TRP A 213 15.18 1.54 -23.44
N PRO A 214 14.48 1.18 -22.36
CA PRO A 214 13.05 1.43 -22.26
C PRO A 214 12.81 2.93 -22.08
N GLU A 215 11.85 3.45 -22.83
CA GLU A 215 11.52 4.86 -22.80
C GLU A 215 10.89 5.26 -21.44
N ILE A 216 11.44 6.29 -20.81
CA ILE A 216 10.96 6.81 -19.53
C ILE A 216 10.16 8.07 -19.81
N ARG A 217 8.86 7.89 -20.08
CA ARG A 217 8.00 9.00 -20.53
C ARG A 217 7.45 9.87 -19.40
N ASN A 218 7.31 9.28 -18.22
CA ASN A 218 6.63 9.90 -17.09
C ASN A 218 6.91 9.15 -15.79
N THR A 219 6.40 9.68 -14.69
CA THR A 219 6.44 9.11 -13.35
C THR A 219 5.90 7.69 -13.29
N ALA A 220 4.86 7.37 -14.08
CA ALA A 220 4.29 6.02 -14.09
C ALA A 220 5.25 4.98 -14.69
N SER A 221 6.07 5.38 -15.67
CA SER A 221 7.14 4.55 -16.25
C SER A 221 8.23 4.25 -15.20
N ILE A 222 8.54 5.24 -14.36
CA ILE A 222 9.48 5.09 -13.24
C ILE A 222 8.91 4.12 -12.20
N LEU A 223 7.64 4.30 -11.78
CA LEU A 223 7.00 3.40 -10.79
C LEU A 223 6.86 1.96 -11.31
N ALA A 224 6.71 1.78 -12.63
CA ALA A 224 6.62 0.46 -13.25
C ALA A 224 7.90 -0.37 -13.08
N CYS A 225 9.07 0.26 -12.83
CA CYS A 225 10.33 -0.46 -12.72
C CYS A 225 10.32 -1.56 -11.65
N GLY A 226 9.56 -1.37 -10.56
CA GLY A 226 9.42 -2.36 -9.49
C GLY A 226 8.84 -3.70 -9.93
N LEU A 227 8.15 -3.74 -11.07
CA LEU A 227 7.60 -4.95 -11.68
C LEU A 227 8.31 -5.38 -12.96
N ALA A 228 9.44 -4.78 -13.32
CA ALA A 228 10.15 -5.11 -14.56
C ALA A 228 10.47 -6.61 -14.68
N GLU A 229 10.13 -7.18 -15.84
CA GLU A 229 10.25 -8.60 -16.13
C GLU A 229 10.85 -8.85 -17.53
N TYR A 230 12.09 -8.41 -17.75
CA TYR A 230 12.90 -8.78 -18.91
C TYR A 230 13.17 -10.29 -18.94
N LYS A 231 13.06 -10.86 -20.14
CA LYS A 231 13.22 -12.28 -20.42
C LYS A 231 14.17 -12.49 -21.60
N THR A 232 14.79 -13.66 -21.65
CA THR A 232 15.49 -14.17 -22.83
C THR A 232 14.49 -14.57 -23.92
N GLU A 233 14.99 -14.86 -25.12
CA GLU A 233 14.19 -15.42 -26.22
C GLU A 233 13.48 -16.72 -25.81
N ASP A 234 14.14 -17.56 -25.00
CA ASP A 234 13.58 -18.79 -24.42
C ASP A 234 12.58 -18.55 -23.28
N GLY A 235 12.24 -17.30 -22.97
CA GLY A 235 11.29 -16.92 -21.92
C GLY A 235 11.84 -16.96 -20.49
N LYS A 236 13.12 -17.32 -20.28
CA LYS A 236 13.75 -17.31 -18.94
C LYS A 236 13.96 -15.88 -18.45
N LYS A 237 13.60 -15.62 -17.19
CA LYS A 237 13.76 -14.31 -16.54
C LYS A 237 15.23 -13.91 -16.42
N LEU A 238 15.54 -12.69 -16.86
CA LEU A 238 16.86 -12.07 -16.71
C LEU A 238 16.98 -11.42 -15.32
N THR A 239 17.20 -12.24 -14.28
CA THR A 239 17.20 -11.77 -12.87
C THR A 239 18.18 -10.62 -12.62
N GLY A 240 19.40 -10.72 -13.15
CA GLY A 240 20.43 -9.68 -13.05
C GLY A 240 20.02 -8.38 -13.75
N SER A 241 19.51 -8.45 -14.99
CA SER A 241 19.05 -7.27 -15.72
C SER A 241 17.82 -6.63 -15.06
N ASN A 242 16.88 -7.43 -14.57
CA ASN A 242 15.71 -6.94 -13.84
C ASN A 242 16.10 -6.19 -12.56
N ARG A 243 17.07 -6.72 -11.81
CA ARG A 243 17.61 -6.06 -10.61
C ARG A 243 18.34 -4.77 -10.97
N LEU A 244 19.22 -4.81 -11.97
CA LEU A 244 19.94 -3.65 -12.45
C LEU A 244 18.97 -2.54 -12.89
N TYR A 245 17.94 -2.88 -13.66
CA TYR A 245 16.93 -1.93 -14.10
C TYR A 245 16.22 -1.25 -12.94
N ARG A 246 15.74 -2.04 -11.96
CA ARG A 246 15.11 -1.50 -10.74
C ARG A 246 16.02 -0.50 -10.04
N ILE A 247 17.28 -0.86 -9.84
CA ILE A 247 18.25 -0.01 -9.15
C ILE A 247 18.48 1.27 -9.94
N ILE A 248 18.86 1.18 -11.23
CA ILE A 248 19.17 2.35 -12.05
C ILE A 248 17.98 3.31 -12.09
N ILE A 249 16.78 2.84 -12.45
CA ILE A 249 15.62 3.72 -12.61
C ILE A 249 15.25 4.39 -11.28
N SER A 250 15.27 3.65 -10.19
CA SER A 250 14.85 4.17 -8.89
C SER A 250 15.87 5.14 -8.27
N GLU A 251 17.17 4.83 -8.37
CA GLU A 251 18.25 5.70 -7.87
C GLU A 251 18.36 6.97 -8.73
N SER A 252 18.26 6.87 -10.06
CA SER A 252 18.28 8.03 -10.96
C SER A 252 17.12 9.00 -10.69
N ALA A 253 15.89 8.49 -10.60
CA ALA A 253 14.73 9.33 -10.30
C ALA A 253 14.84 9.99 -8.91
N TYR A 254 15.32 9.23 -7.91
CA TYR A 254 15.49 9.77 -6.57
C TYR A 254 16.59 10.84 -6.52
N LEU A 255 17.70 10.65 -7.25
CA LEU A 255 18.78 11.63 -7.33
C LEU A 255 18.33 12.93 -7.99
N ILE A 256 17.60 12.86 -9.12
CA ILE A 256 17.00 14.04 -9.78
C ILE A 256 16.12 14.79 -8.80
N TRP A 257 15.20 14.09 -8.12
CA TRP A 257 14.33 14.68 -7.10
C TRP A 257 15.12 15.37 -5.98
N LYS A 258 16.18 14.73 -5.48
CA LYS A 258 17.03 15.26 -4.41
C LYS A 258 17.77 16.54 -4.84
N ILE A 259 18.32 16.57 -6.04
CA ILE A 259 18.99 17.76 -6.59
C ILE A 259 17.99 18.89 -6.77
N ARG A 260 16.82 18.62 -7.37
CA ARG A 260 15.75 19.61 -7.51
C ARG A 260 15.30 20.17 -6.16
N CYS A 261 15.10 19.32 -5.15
CA CYS A 261 14.72 19.77 -3.81
C CYS A 261 15.81 20.64 -3.16
N LYS A 262 17.08 20.27 -3.34
CA LYS A 262 18.21 21.06 -2.85
C LYS A 262 18.20 22.44 -3.50
N ARG A 263 18.09 22.51 -4.83
CA ARG A 263 17.96 23.76 -5.58
C ARG A 263 16.80 24.62 -5.04
N LEU A 264 15.59 24.09 -5.00
CA LEU A 264 14.42 24.85 -4.54
C LEU A 264 14.59 25.45 -3.13
N LEU A 265 15.21 24.70 -2.21
CA LEU A 265 15.38 25.13 -0.82
C LEU A 265 16.57 26.07 -0.62
N GLU A 266 17.58 25.99 -1.48
CA GLU A 266 18.79 26.82 -1.42
C GLU A 266 18.68 28.08 -2.29
N SER A 267 17.79 28.10 -3.28
CA SER A 267 17.50 29.27 -4.11
C SER A 267 17.09 30.47 -3.24
N LYS A 268 17.94 31.51 -3.22
CA LYS A 268 17.54 32.83 -2.71
C LYS A 268 16.68 33.56 -3.75
N PRO A 269 15.85 34.54 -3.33
CA PRO A 269 14.99 35.31 -4.25
C PRO A 269 15.74 35.98 -5.42
N ASP A 270 17.03 36.27 -5.25
CA ASP A 270 17.88 36.99 -6.21
C ASP A 270 19.08 36.16 -6.73
N ASP A 271 19.12 34.85 -6.53
CA ASP A 271 20.23 34.05 -7.07
C ASP A 271 20.13 34.00 -8.60
N PRO A 272 21.16 34.44 -9.34
CA PRO A 272 21.17 34.36 -10.78
C PRO A 272 21.01 32.89 -11.18
N ILE A 273 20.08 32.65 -12.10
CA ILE A 273 19.90 31.33 -12.71
C ILE A 273 21.24 30.96 -13.32
N ILE A 274 21.91 29.97 -12.74
CA ILE A 274 23.13 29.41 -13.31
C ILE A 274 22.70 28.65 -14.57
N THR A 275 22.63 29.37 -15.68
CA THR A 275 22.65 28.82 -17.03
C THR A 275 24.11 28.72 -17.43
N GLU A 276 24.74 27.57 -17.18
CA GLU A 276 26.08 27.34 -17.73
C GLU A 276 25.99 27.24 -19.26
N ARG A 277 26.99 27.87 -19.89
CA ARG A 277 27.28 27.89 -21.33
C ARG A 277 27.66 26.52 -21.87
#